data_AF-A0A0Q4RNS4-F1
#
_entry.id   AF-A0A0Q4RNS4-F1
#
_cell.length_a   1.000
_cell.length_b   1.000
_cell.length_c   1.000
_cell.angle_alpha   90.00
_cell.angle_beta   90.00
_cell.angle_gamma   90.00
#
_symmetry.space_group_name_H-M   'P 1'
#
loop_
_entity.id
_entity.type
_entity.pdbx_description
1 polymer ?
#
loop_
_entity_poly.entity_id
_entity_poly.type
_entity_poly.pdbx_seq_one_letter_code
_entity_poly.pdbx_strand_id
1 'polypeptide(L)'
;MDRGKVLLAQYQCGSCHTIPGVQAARGDSAQTLRAWSRRSYIAGRLPNRPDFLVQWIMDPQSLVPGSTMPSMGVSRPDAQHIAAYLLSLE
;
A
#
# COMPACT_ATOMS: atom_id res chain seq x y z
N MET A 1 -4.77 11.99 -8.35
CA MET A 1 -4.93 10.58 -7.95
C MET A 1 -4.21 9.62 -8.87
N ASP A 2 -4.07 9.92 -10.17
CA ASP A 2 -3.46 9.01 -11.16
C ASP A 2 -2.01 8.63 -10.85
N ARG A 3 -1.20 9.51 -10.24
CA ARG A 3 0.21 9.21 -9.94
C ARG A 3 0.37 8.05 -8.97
N GLY A 4 -0.43 7.97 -7.90
CA GLY A 4 -0.37 6.86 -6.94
C GLY A 4 -0.71 5.52 -7.58
N LYS A 5 -1.73 5.51 -8.46
CA LYS A 5 -2.12 4.33 -9.25
C LYS A 5 -0.99 3.87 -10.18
N VAL A 6 -0.32 4.80 -10.86
CA VAL A 6 0.85 4.50 -11.72
C VAL A 6 2.00 3.94 -10.89
N LEU A 7 2.28 4.52 -9.73
CA LEU A 7 3.36 4.08 -8.84
C LEU A 7 3.11 2.67 -8.29
N LEU A 8 1.87 2.33 -7.93
CA LEU A 8 1.50 0.98 -7.52
C LEU A 8 1.80 -0.07 -8.60
N ALA A 9 1.63 0.29 -9.88
CA ALA A 9 2.04 -0.56 -10.99
C ALA A 9 3.58 -0.61 -11.14
N GLN A 10 4.26 0.54 -11.07
CA GLN A 10 5.72 0.63 -11.23
C GLN A 10 6.47 -0.18 -10.16
N TYR A 11 6.06 -0.10 -8.90
CA TYR A 11 6.62 -0.87 -7.79
C TYR A 11 6.09 -2.31 -7.72
N GLN A 12 5.33 -2.79 -8.71
CA GLN A 12 4.82 -4.17 -8.77
C GLN A 12 4.01 -4.58 -7.54
N CYS A 13 3.31 -3.65 -6.88
CA CYS A 13 2.46 -3.94 -5.73
C CYS A 13 1.34 -4.93 -6.08
N GLY A 14 0.95 -4.96 -7.35
CA GLY A 14 -0.05 -5.87 -7.91
C GLY A 14 0.38 -7.34 -7.99
N SER A 15 1.66 -7.66 -7.75
CA SER A 15 2.15 -9.05 -7.71
C SER A 15 1.62 -9.82 -6.50
N CYS A 16 1.43 -9.14 -5.37
CA CYS A 16 0.87 -9.74 -4.14
C CYS A 16 -0.55 -9.27 -3.84
N HIS A 17 -0.90 -8.04 -4.22
CA HIS A 17 -2.20 -7.46 -3.89
C HIS A 17 -3.12 -7.35 -5.09
N THR A 18 -4.42 -7.59 -4.86
CA THR A 18 -5.47 -7.15 -5.78
C THR A 18 -5.79 -5.68 -5.51
N ILE A 19 -5.65 -4.82 -6.52
CA ILE A 19 -5.76 -3.36 -6.37
C ILE A 19 -6.78 -2.79 -7.38
N PRO A 20 -7.91 -2.23 -6.93
CA PRO A 20 -8.87 -1.60 -7.84
C PRO A 20 -8.22 -0.50 -8.68
N GLY A 21 -8.57 -0.46 -9.96
CA GLY A 21 -8.10 0.56 -10.90
C GLY A 21 -6.67 0.37 -11.42
N VAL A 22 -5.81 -0.45 -10.79
CA VAL A 22 -4.47 -0.74 -11.31
C VAL A 22 -4.52 -1.93 -12.26
N GLN A 23 -4.10 -1.73 -13.51
CA GLN A 23 -4.13 -2.77 -14.53
C GLN A 23 -3.24 -3.96 -14.12
N ALA A 24 -3.74 -5.18 -14.32
CA ALA A 24 -3.06 -6.44 -14.01
C ALA A 24 -2.70 -6.66 -12.51
N ALA A 25 -3.09 -5.78 -11.59
CA ALA A 25 -2.90 -5.98 -10.16
C ALA A 25 -3.94 -6.98 -9.60
N ARG A 26 -3.63 -8.28 -9.75
CA ARG A 26 -4.50 -9.41 -9.39
C ARG A 26 -3.82 -10.38 -8.43
N GLY A 27 -2.79 -9.95 -7.72
CA GLY A 27 -2.13 -10.77 -6.71
C GLY A 27 -3.11 -11.19 -5.60
N ASP A 28 -2.91 -12.40 -5.09
CA ASP A 28 -3.74 -13.06 -4.09
C ASP A 28 -2.93 -13.60 -2.89
N SER A 29 -1.60 -13.55 -2.97
CA SER A 29 -0.71 -13.93 -1.87
C SER A 29 -0.77 -12.96 -0.69
N ALA A 30 -1.30 -11.75 -0.89
CA ALA A 30 -1.61 -10.79 0.16
C ALA A 30 -3.06 -10.27 0.04
N GLN A 31 -3.55 -9.65 1.12
CA GLN A 31 -4.91 -9.11 1.19
C GLN A 31 -5.20 -8.13 0.05
N THR A 32 -6.42 -8.13 -0.50
CA THR A 32 -6.85 -7.07 -1.43
C THR A 32 -6.67 -5.68 -0.79
N LEU A 33 -6.44 -4.65 -1.61
CA LEU A 33 -6.44 -3.24 -1.19
C LEU A 33 -7.75 -2.51 -1.51
N ARG A 34 -8.81 -3.24 -1.90
CA ARG A 34 -10.16 -2.68 -2.05
C ARG A 34 -10.66 -2.09 -0.73
N ALA A 35 -11.44 -1.01 -0.83
CA ALA A 35 -12.06 -0.34 0.31
C ALA A 35 -11.08 0.01 1.43
N TRP A 36 -9.86 0.39 1.06
CA TRP A 36 -8.80 0.64 2.02
C TRP A 36 -9.14 1.79 2.97
N SER A 37 -9.85 2.82 2.48
CA SER A 37 -10.28 3.96 3.30
C SER A 37 -11.16 3.54 4.49
N ARG A 38 -11.87 2.41 4.37
CA ARG A 38 -12.75 1.87 5.41
C ARG A 38 -12.03 1.05 6.47
N ARG A 39 -10.72 0.81 6.31
CA ARG A 39 -9.94 -0.01 7.26
C ARG A 39 -9.49 0.82 8.44
N SER A 40 -9.62 0.26 9.63
CA SER A 40 -9.09 0.87 10.86
C SER A 40 -7.58 0.65 11.03
N TYR A 41 -7.04 -0.44 10.46
CA TYR A 41 -5.66 -0.86 10.71
C TYR A 41 -4.85 -1.19 9.46
N ILE A 42 -3.57 -0.85 9.49
CA ILE A 42 -2.52 -1.27 8.55
C ILE A 42 -1.87 -2.54 9.14
N ALA A 43 -1.76 -3.58 8.32
CA ALA A 43 -1.20 -4.88 8.72
C ALA A 43 -1.81 -5.48 10.02
N GLY A 44 -3.05 -5.10 10.34
CA GLY A 44 -3.75 -5.51 11.56
C GLY A 44 -3.15 -4.97 12.88
N ARG A 45 -2.21 -4.02 12.82
CA ARG A 45 -1.43 -3.58 14.00
C ARG A 45 -1.39 -2.07 14.21
N LEU A 46 -1.27 -1.31 13.12
CA LEU A 46 -1.08 0.15 13.20
C LEU A 46 -2.39 0.85 12.84
N PRO A 47 -2.73 2.00 13.44
CA PRO A 47 -3.90 2.76 13.00
C PRO A 47 -3.71 3.23 11.56
N ASN A 48 -4.77 3.16 10.75
CA ASN A 48 -4.77 3.58 9.35
C ASN A 48 -4.75 5.11 9.20
N ARG A 49 -3.59 5.70 9.50
CA ARG A 49 -3.32 7.13 9.33
C ARG A 49 -2.33 7.35 8.19
N PRO A 50 -2.37 8.52 7.52
CA PRO A 50 -1.48 8.81 6.38
C PRO A 50 0.01 8.66 6.70
N ASP A 51 0.44 9.11 7.88
CA ASP A 51 1.84 9.07 8.30
C ASP A 51 2.35 7.63 8.49
N PHE A 52 1.58 6.79 9.19
CA PHE A 52 1.90 5.38 9.33
C PHE A 52 1.83 4.63 8.01
N LEU A 53 0.88 4.97 7.13
CA LEU A 53 0.75 4.32 5.83
C LEU A 53 1.95 4.64 4.92
N VAL A 54 2.40 5.89 4.91
CA VAL A 54 3.61 6.29 4.18
C VAL A 54 4.83 5.53 4.71
N GLN A 55 5.03 5.50 6.03
CA GLN A 55 6.16 4.80 6.62
C GLN A 55 6.08 3.28 6.38
N TRP A 56 4.87 2.70 6.42
CA TRP A 56 4.63 1.28 6.11
C TRP A 56 5.01 0.91 4.67
N ILE A 57 4.66 1.76 3.70
CA ILE A 57 4.99 1.52 2.29
C ILE A 57 6.51 1.60 2.06
N MET A 58 7.20 2.49 2.78
CA MET A 58 8.65 2.67 2.66
C MET A 58 9.44 1.56 3.35
N ASP A 59 9.09 1.27 4.61
CA ASP A 59 9.84 0.38 5.49
C ASP A 59 8.89 -0.38 6.44
N PRO A 60 8.23 -1.45 5.95
CA PRO A 60 7.29 -2.21 6.75
C PRO A 60 7.96 -2.92 7.94
N GLN A 61 9.23 -3.31 7.82
CA GLN A 61 9.96 -4.02 8.88
C GLN A 61 10.27 -3.10 10.07
N SER A 62 10.46 -1.79 9.85
CA SER A 62 10.64 -0.83 10.95
C SER A 62 9.42 -0.67 11.85
N LEU A 63 8.21 -0.92 11.32
CA LEU A 63 6.96 -0.75 12.05
C LEU A 63 6.36 -2.08 12.53
N VAL A 64 6.43 -3.10 11.68
CA VAL A 64 5.99 -4.46 12.02
C VAL A 64 7.10 -5.44 11.63
N PRO A 65 8.05 -5.68 12.55
CA PRO A 65 9.07 -6.70 12.36
C PRO A 65 8.43 -8.07 12.08
N GLY A 66 8.92 -8.77 11.06
CA GLY A 66 8.40 -10.08 10.66
C GLY A 66 7.15 -10.02 9.77
N SER A 67 6.77 -8.83 9.29
CA SER A 67 5.76 -8.70 8.21
C SER A 67 6.21 -9.45 6.96
N THR A 68 5.26 -10.03 6.22
CA THR A 68 5.51 -10.65 4.91
C THR A 68 5.67 -9.64 3.79
N MET A 69 5.29 -8.37 4.01
CA MET A 69 5.52 -7.29 3.04
C MET A 69 7.02 -6.91 3.06
N PRO A 70 7.74 -7.05 1.93
CA PRO A 70 9.15 -6.69 1.86
C PRO A 70 9.32 -5.17 1.72
N SER A 71 10.54 -4.68 1.97
CA SER A 71 10.91 -3.29 1.68
C SER A 71 11.09 -3.11 0.18
N MET A 72 10.17 -2.38 -0.45
CA MET A 72 10.10 -2.22 -1.91
C MET A 72 10.99 -1.08 -2.46
N GLY A 73 11.76 -0.42 -1.60
CA GLY A 73 12.60 0.72 -1.99
C GLY A 73 11.79 1.95 -2.44
N VAL A 74 10.57 2.12 -1.92
CA VAL A 74 9.71 3.25 -2.28
C VAL A 74 10.26 4.54 -1.67
N SER A 75 10.42 5.57 -2.49
CA SER A 75 10.81 6.90 -2.01
C SER A 75 9.71 7.52 -1.15
N ARG A 76 10.04 8.45 -0.24
CA ARG A 76 9.02 9.15 0.55
C ARG A 76 7.98 9.88 -0.31
N PRO A 77 8.35 10.64 -1.35
CA PRO A 77 7.38 11.28 -2.23
C PRO A 77 6.45 10.28 -2.93
N ASP A 78 6.99 9.16 -3.41
CA ASP A 78 6.17 8.15 -4.07
C ASP A 78 5.21 7.45 -3.09
N ALA A 79 5.69 7.14 -1.88
CA ALA A 79 4.87 6.56 -0.82
C ALA A 79 3.71 7.48 -0.43
N GLN A 80 3.91 8.81 -0.43
CA GLN A 80 2.83 9.78 -0.20
C GLN A 80 1.76 9.73 -1.29
N HIS A 81 2.15 9.66 -2.57
CA HIS A 81 1.20 9.52 -3.67
C HIS A 81 0.45 8.18 -3.63
N ILE A 82 1.13 7.09 -3.29
CA ILE A 82 0.51 5.77 -3.12
C ILE A 82 -0.48 5.80 -1.95
N ALA A 83 -0.07 6.30 -0.78
CA ALA A 83 -0.92 6.39 0.40
C ALA A 83 -2.18 7.22 0.13
N ALA A 84 -2.04 8.37 -0.54
CA ALA A 84 -3.19 9.21 -0.92
C ALA A 84 -4.18 8.47 -1.83
N TYR A 85 -3.68 7.68 -2.79
CA TYR A 85 -4.54 6.85 -3.63
C TYR A 85 -5.28 5.79 -2.80
N LEU A 86 -4.57 5.03 -1.95
CA LEU A 86 -5.18 4.00 -1.11
C LEU A 86 -6.25 4.58 -0.17
N LEU A 87 -5.99 5.74 0.44
CA LEU A 87 -6.95 6.41 1.31
C LEU A 87 -8.19 6.94 0.58
N SER A 88 -8.18 6.99 -0.76
CA SER A 88 -9.36 7.31 -1.58
C SER A 88 -10.14 6.09 -2.07
N LEU A 89 -9.67 4.87 -1.80
CA LEU A 89 -10.35 3.64 -2.24
C LEU A 89 -11.44 3.25 -1.25
N GLU A 90 -12.71 3.40 -1.66
CA GLU A 90 -13.91 2.98 -0.91
C GLU A 90 -14.39 1.56 -1.18
#